data_AF-A0A355EXP3-F1
#
_entry.id   AF-A0A355EXP3-F1
#
_cell.length_a   1.000
_cell.length_b   1.000
_cell.length_c   1.000
_cell.angle_alpha   90.00
_cell.angle_beta   90.00
_cell.angle_gamma   90.00
#
_symmetry.space_group_name_H-M   'P 1'
#
loop_
_entity.id
_entity.type
_entity.pdbx_description
1 polymer ?
#
loop_
_entity_poly.entity_id
_entity_poly.type
_entity_poly.pdbx_seq_one_letter_code
_entity_poly.pdbx_strand_id
1 'polypeptide(L)'
;LRRIGRRDWLPHLTAWLPRPFDLRYLIFTPEAVARRRPALARHLRQPGNVALLVPRQHKGELGAFVSAVLPGHKVVGAYDVTCAFPLFLDDAGERRPNVAPALWDHLAALYGEPPEPGEVLAYVYGVLHAPGYRSRFGKLLARELPR
;
A
#
# COMPACT_ATOMS: atom_id res chain seq x y z
N LEU A 1 -5.96 -32.35 -4.19
CA LEU A 1 -5.12 -31.34 -4.89
C LEU A 1 -5.49 -31.34 -6.36
N ARG A 2 -6.07 -30.25 -6.89
CA ARG A 2 -6.40 -30.14 -8.32
C ARG A 2 -5.08 -29.91 -9.08
N ARG A 3 -4.74 -30.81 -10.01
CA ARG A 3 -3.54 -30.66 -10.83
C ARG A 3 -3.78 -29.53 -11.82
N ILE A 4 -2.94 -28.50 -11.78
CA ILE A 4 -2.94 -27.41 -12.75
C ILE A 4 -2.10 -27.89 -13.94
N GLY A 5 -2.58 -27.73 -15.18
CA GLY A 5 -1.82 -28.11 -16.37
C GLY A 5 -0.54 -27.29 -16.51
N ARG A 6 0.36 -27.71 -17.43
CA ARG A 6 1.73 -27.18 -17.55
C ARG A 6 1.81 -25.65 -17.74
N ARG A 7 0.73 -25.00 -18.18
CA ARG A 7 0.66 -23.55 -18.44
C ARG A 7 -0.57 -22.84 -17.86
N ASP A 8 -1.51 -23.55 -17.24
CA ASP A 8 -2.75 -22.94 -16.76
C ASP A 8 -2.50 -21.99 -15.56
N TRP A 9 -1.30 -22.01 -14.98
CA TRP A 9 -0.87 -21.11 -13.91
C TRP A 9 -0.44 -19.72 -14.42
N LEU A 10 -0.13 -19.56 -15.72
CA LEU A 10 0.40 -18.29 -16.27
C LEU A 10 -0.51 -17.08 -16.00
N PRO A 11 -1.84 -17.16 -16.20
CA PRO A 11 -2.74 -16.03 -15.91
C PRO A 11 -2.81 -15.67 -14.42
N HIS A 12 -2.34 -16.55 -13.54
CA HIS A 12 -2.28 -16.34 -12.10
C HIS A 12 -0.94 -15.81 -11.62
N LEU A 13 0.06 -15.69 -12.49
CA LEU A 13 1.35 -15.11 -12.14
C LEU A 13 1.18 -13.64 -11.75
N THR A 14 1.57 -13.30 -10.53
CA THR A 14 1.39 -11.95 -9.98
C THR A 14 2.70 -11.49 -9.35
N ALA A 15 3.09 -10.25 -9.64
CA ALA A 15 4.24 -9.60 -9.02
C ALA A 15 3.96 -9.34 -7.52
N TRP A 16 4.98 -9.56 -6.70
CA TRP A 16 4.88 -9.48 -5.24
C TRP A 16 6.18 -8.93 -4.65
N LEU A 17 6.04 -8.08 -3.64
CA LEU A 17 7.14 -7.40 -2.95
C LEU A 17 7.25 -7.92 -1.51
N PRO A 18 8.01 -9.00 -1.23
CA PRO A 18 8.26 -9.48 0.13
C PRO A 18 8.98 -8.47 1.03
N ARG A 19 9.95 -7.74 0.47
CA ARG A 19 10.87 -6.81 1.13
C ARG A 19 11.11 -5.59 0.23
N PRO A 20 11.61 -4.45 0.76
CA PRO A 20 11.93 -3.29 -0.05
C PRO A 20 12.91 -3.69 -1.15
N PHE A 21 12.60 -3.27 -2.38
CA PHE A 21 13.44 -3.53 -3.57
C PHE A 21 13.65 -5.02 -3.93
N ASP A 22 12.88 -5.94 -3.35
CA ASP A 22 12.93 -7.38 -3.66
C ASP A 22 11.68 -7.76 -4.46
N LEU A 23 11.71 -7.58 -5.79
CA LEU A 23 10.60 -7.93 -6.67
C LEU A 23 10.62 -9.44 -6.98
N ARG A 24 9.51 -10.12 -6.69
CA ARG A 24 9.32 -11.54 -6.97
C ARG A 24 8.00 -11.78 -7.68
N TYR A 25 7.78 -13.04 -8.07
CA TYR A 25 6.53 -13.50 -8.64
C TYR A 25 5.97 -14.67 -7.82
N LEU A 26 4.64 -14.74 -7.73
CA LEU A 26 3.91 -15.84 -7.11
C LEU A 26 2.76 -16.29 -8.00
N ILE A 27 2.33 -17.54 -7.82
CA ILE A 27 1.10 -18.06 -8.42
C ILE A 27 -0.06 -17.67 -7.49
N PHE A 28 -0.84 -16.66 -7.87
CA PHE A 28 -1.87 -16.06 -7.00
C PHE A 28 -3.20 -16.82 -7.08
N THR A 29 -3.22 -18.05 -6.58
CA THR A 29 -4.42 -18.89 -6.49
C THR A 29 -4.79 -19.21 -5.03
N PRO A 30 -6.06 -19.52 -4.73
CA PRO A 30 -6.48 -19.96 -3.40
C PRO A 30 -5.65 -21.12 -2.84
N GLU A 31 -5.18 -22.01 -3.70
CA GLU A 31 -4.44 -23.23 -3.34
C GLU A 31 -2.96 -22.93 -3.03
N ALA A 32 -2.36 -21.92 -3.68
CA ALA A 32 -0.95 -21.59 -3.53
C ALA A 32 -0.69 -20.51 -2.47
N VAL A 33 -1.68 -19.65 -2.18
CA VAL A 33 -1.51 -18.51 -1.27
C VAL A 33 -2.58 -18.51 -0.19
N ALA A 34 -2.18 -18.82 1.05
CA ALA A 34 -3.12 -18.92 2.18
C ALA A 34 -3.76 -17.57 2.57
N ARG A 35 -3.02 -16.46 2.50
CA ARG A 35 -3.47 -15.13 2.93
C ARG A 35 -3.44 -14.12 1.77
N ARG A 36 -4.25 -14.35 0.74
CA ARG A 36 -4.31 -13.53 -0.49
C ARG A 36 -4.76 -12.08 -0.29
N ARG A 37 -5.45 -11.77 0.82
CA ARG A 37 -6.02 -10.44 1.09
C ARG A 37 -6.81 -9.89 -0.12
N PRO A 38 -7.88 -10.58 -0.56
CA PRO A 38 -8.63 -10.18 -1.76
C PRO A 38 -9.13 -8.73 -1.69
N ALA A 39 -9.48 -8.25 -0.49
CA ALA A 39 -9.90 -6.87 -0.25
C ALA A 39 -8.85 -5.82 -0.62
N LEU A 40 -7.55 -6.13 -0.48
CA LEU A 40 -6.44 -5.28 -0.93
C LEU A 40 -6.08 -5.58 -2.39
N ALA A 41 -6.04 -6.87 -2.73
CA ALA A 41 -5.55 -7.33 -4.02
C ALA A 41 -6.40 -6.83 -5.19
N ARG A 42 -7.70 -6.66 -5.01
CA ARG A 42 -8.59 -6.07 -6.03
C ARG A 42 -8.18 -4.65 -6.45
N HIS A 43 -7.53 -3.89 -5.56
CA HIS A 43 -7.14 -2.50 -5.84
C HIS A 43 -5.75 -2.44 -6.50
N LEU A 44 -4.79 -3.24 -6.02
CA LEU A 44 -3.38 -3.19 -6.49
C LEU A 44 -3.05 -4.13 -7.65
N ARG A 45 -3.93 -5.07 -8.00
CA ARG A 45 -3.75 -5.89 -9.21
C ARG A 45 -4.26 -5.20 -10.49
N GLN A 46 -4.85 -4.02 -10.34
CA GLN A 46 -5.24 -3.18 -11.48
C GLN A 46 -4.02 -2.40 -11.98
N PRO A 47 -3.89 -2.22 -13.31
CA PRO A 47 -2.78 -1.45 -13.87
C PRO A 47 -2.83 0.01 -13.40
N GLY A 48 -1.64 0.58 -13.15
CA GLY A 48 -1.48 2.00 -12.84
C GLY A 48 -1.99 2.44 -11.46
N ASN A 49 -2.08 1.54 -10.49
CA ASN A 49 -2.34 1.87 -9.08
C ASN A 49 -1.08 1.65 -8.24
N VAL A 50 -0.95 2.40 -7.14
CA VAL A 50 0.14 2.27 -6.17
C VAL A 50 -0.46 2.25 -4.76
N ALA A 51 0.29 1.76 -3.78
CA ALA A 51 -0.07 1.88 -2.37
C ALA A 51 1.05 2.50 -1.57
N LEU A 52 0.66 3.37 -0.63
CA LEU A 52 1.49 3.75 0.50
C LEU A 52 1.56 2.57 1.47
N LEU A 53 2.78 2.18 1.81
CA LEU A 53 3.08 1.15 2.78
C LEU A 53 3.68 1.82 4.01
N VAL A 54 3.05 1.62 5.16
CA VAL A 54 3.54 2.08 6.45
C VAL A 54 3.34 0.98 7.48
N PRO A 55 4.24 0.78 8.44
CA PRO A 55 3.98 -0.16 9.51
C PRO A 55 2.96 0.43 10.48
N ARG A 56 2.13 -0.44 11.08
CA ARG A 56 1.11 -0.02 12.06
C ARG A 56 1.73 0.64 13.30
N GLN A 57 2.95 0.28 13.62
CA GLN A 57 3.77 0.80 14.72
C GLN A 57 5.23 0.55 14.34
N HIS A 58 6.16 1.27 14.94
CA HIS A 58 7.59 1.12 14.66
C HIS A 58 8.35 0.67 15.90
N LYS A 59 8.85 -0.57 15.89
CA LYS A 59 9.72 -1.09 16.97
C LYS A 59 11.21 -0.87 16.70
N GLY A 60 11.55 -0.34 15.53
CA GLY A 60 12.92 -0.05 15.11
C GLY A 60 12.96 1.20 14.23
N GLU A 61 13.56 1.09 13.06
CA GLU A 61 13.69 2.22 12.14
C GLU A 61 12.33 2.69 11.58
N LEU A 62 12.14 4.00 11.57
CA LEU A 62 10.97 4.65 10.96
C LEU A 62 11.04 4.56 9.45
N GLY A 63 9.95 4.16 8.81
CA GLY A 63 9.91 3.97 7.36
C GLY A 63 8.53 4.09 6.76
N ALA A 64 8.53 4.44 5.48
CA ALA A 64 7.41 4.29 4.57
C ALA A 64 7.96 3.76 3.23
N PHE A 65 7.10 3.16 2.41
CA PHE A 65 7.47 2.72 1.07
C PHE A 65 6.26 2.87 0.13
N VAL A 66 6.49 3.12 -1.16
CA VAL A 66 5.41 3.10 -2.15
C VAL A 66 5.62 1.93 -3.09
N SER A 67 4.56 1.18 -3.39
CA SER A 67 4.64 0.02 -4.29
C SER A 67 3.49 -0.02 -5.27
N ALA A 68 3.78 -0.38 -6.52
CA ALA A 68 2.80 -0.69 -7.56
C ALA A 68 2.37 -2.16 -7.58
N VAL A 69 2.88 -2.99 -6.66
CA VAL A 69 2.60 -4.43 -6.61
C VAL A 69 2.14 -4.86 -5.22
N LEU A 70 1.66 -6.11 -5.09
CA LEU A 70 1.18 -6.60 -3.80
C LEU A 70 2.33 -6.65 -2.78
N PRO A 71 2.17 -6.07 -1.59
CA PRO A 71 3.21 -6.09 -0.57
C PRO A 71 3.12 -7.36 0.30
N GLY A 72 4.27 -7.81 0.76
CA GLY A 72 4.39 -8.68 1.93
C GLY A 72 4.00 -7.94 3.22
N HIS A 73 3.84 -8.68 4.31
CA HIS A 73 3.43 -8.11 5.59
C HIS A 73 4.59 -7.47 6.39
N LYS A 74 5.83 -7.53 5.88
CA LYS A 74 7.08 -7.06 6.52
C LYS A 74 7.96 -6.24 5.55
N VAL A 75 7.33 -5.51 4.64
CA VAL A 75 8.07 -4.70 3.65
C VAL A 75 8.81 -3.58 4.37
N VAL A 76 8.11 -2.77 5.16
CA VAL A 76 8.73 -1.56 5.72
C VAL A 76 9.57 -1.84 6.97
N GLY A 77 9.21 -2.85 7.77
CA GLY A 77 9.93 -3.22 8.98
C GLY A 77 9.90 -4.72 9.24
N ALA A 78 11.01 -5.29 9.70
CA ALA A 78 11.13 -6.73 9.93
C ALA A 78 10.23 -7.22 11.08
N TYR A 79 10.00 -6.38 12.09
CA TYR A 79 9.25 -6.74 13.29
C TYR A 79 7.81 -6.22 13.27
N ASP A 80 7.47 -5.31 12.37
CA ASP A 80 6.18 -4.63 12.36
C ASP A 80 5.31 -5.04 11.17
N VAL A 81 4.00 -5.07 11.38
CA VAL A 81 3.07 -5.40 10.30
C VAL A 81 2.90 -4.18 9.41
N THR A 82 3.17 -4.36 8.11
CA THR A 82 2.90 -3.35 7.09
C THR A 82 1.40 -3.25 6.80
N CYS A 83 0.87 -2.04 6.92
CA CYS A 83 -0.40 -1.61 6.39
C CYS A 83 -0.19 -1.06 4.97
N ALA A 84 -1.14 -1.31 4.08
CA ALA A 84 -1.12 -0.84 2.70
C ALA A 84 -2.36 0.00 2.44
N PHE A 85 -2.14 1.19 1.89
CA PHE A 85 -3.17 2.17 1.54
C PHE A 85 -3.10 2.41 0.03
N PRO A 86 -3.91 1.71 -0.78
CA PRO A 86 -3.99 1.95 -2.21
C PRO A 86 -4.34 3.42 -2.48
N LEU A 87 -3.75 4.01 -3.52
CA LEU A 87 -4.05 5.38 -3.94
C LEU A 87 -5.47 5.49 -4.49
N PHE A 88 -5.89 4.45 -5.21
CA PHE A 88 -7.24 4.32 -5.71
C PHE A 88 -7.91 3.05 -5.18
N LEU A 89 -9.21 3.16 -4.90
CA LEU A 89 -10.09 2.03 -4.71
C LEU A 89 -10.73 1.68 -6.06
N ASP A 90 -11.00 0.39 -6.23
CA ASP A 90 -11.61 -0.19 -7.41
C ASP A 90 -12.75 -1.06 -6.91
N ASP A 91 -13.96 -0.62 -7.23
CA ASP A 91 -15.21 -1.27 -6.90
C ASP A 91 -15.84 -1.77 -8.21
N ALA A 92 -15.40 -2.96 -8.64
CA ALA A 92 -15.88 -3.63 -9.86
C ALA A 92 -15.65 -2.82 -11.16
N GLY A 93 -14.48 -2.19 -11.28
CA GLY A 93 -14.08 -1.37 -12.43
C GLY A 93 -14.37 0.13 -12.24
N GLU A 94 -15.13 0.51 -11.22
CA GLU A 94 -15.26 1.91 -10.83
C GLU A 94 -14.07 2.32 -9.96
N ARG A 95 -13.19 3.14 -10.53
CA ARG A 95 -11.97 3.62 -9.87
C ARG A 95 -12.22 4.98 -9.23
N ARG A 96 -11.93 5.10 -7.94
CA ARG A 96 -12.03 6.36 -7.19
C ARG A 96 -10.82 6.62 -6.28
N PRO A 97 -10.46 7.88 -6.00
CA PRO A 97 -9.40 8.20 -5.05
C PRO A 97 -9.68 7.61 -3.67
N ASN A 98 -8.65 7.07 -3.02
CA ASN A 98 -8.71 6.61 -1.64
C ASN A 98 -8.32 7.73 -0.67
N VAL A 99 -9.02 8.85 -0.76
CA VAL A 99 -8.87 9.99 0.15
C VAL A 99 -10.23 10.26 0.79
N ALA A 100 -10.24 10.55 2.09
CA ALA A 100 -11.47 10.81 2.80
C ALA A 100 -12.18 12.03 2.19
N PRO A 101 -13.50 11.97 1.91
CA PRO A 101 -14.23 13.08 1.28
C PRO A 101 -14.06 14.41 2.03
N ALA A 102 -14.15 14.39 3.37
CA ALA A 102 -13.95 15.59 4.17
C ALA A 102 -12.56 16.24 4.01
N LEU A 103 -11.51 15.43 3.81
CA LEU A 103 -10.18 15.96 3.53
C LEU A 103 -10.12 16.50 2.09
N TRP A 104 -10.70 15.78 1.14
CA TRP A 104 -10.76 16.17 -0.26
C TRP A 104 -11.45 17.51 -0.45
N ASP A 105 -12.63 17.67 0.15
CA ASP A 105 -13.42 18.91 0.11
C ASP A 105 -12.69 20.07 0.80
N HIS A 106 -12.00 19.79 1.91
CA HIS A 106 -11.21 20.80 2.60
C HIS A 106 -10.04 21.29 1.75
N LEU A 107 -9.31 20.39 1.11
CA LEU A 107 -8.20 20.76 0.21
C LEU A 107 -8.72 21.50 -1.02
N ALA A 108 -9.86 21.06 -1.58
CA ALA A 108 -10.49 21.75 -2.71
C ALA A 108 -10.89 23.19 -2.36
N ALA A 109 -11.47 23.40 -1.18
CA ALA A 109 -11.81 24.75 -0.71
C ALA A 109 -10.57 25.63 -0.49
N LEU A 110 -9.45 25.04 -0.04
CA LEU A 110 -8.21 25.76 0.24
C LEU A 110 -7.47 26.17 -1.03
N TYR A 111 -7.42 25.28 -2.03
CA TYR A 111 -6.66 25.49 -3.26
C TYR A 111 -7.51 26.00 -4.43
N GLY A 112 -8.83 26.04 -4.28
CA GLY A 112 -9.79 26.42 -5.32
C GLY A 112 -10.21 25.26 -6.23
N GLU A 113 -9.46 24.15 -6.21
CA GLU A 113 -9.76 22.90 -6.88
C GLU A 113 -9.21 21.71 -6.08
N PRO A 114 -9.79 20.50 -6.20
CA PRO A 114 -9.24 19.33 -5.53
C PRO A 114 -7.85 18.98 -6.09
N PRO A 115 -6.86 18.70 -5.23
CA PRO A 115 -5.54 18.29 -5.69
C PRO A 115 -5.60 16.92 -6.38
N GLU A 116 -4.60 16.63 -7.21
CA GLU A 116 -4.48 15.29 -7.78
C GLU A 116 -4.19 14.26 -6.66
N PRO A 117 -4.78 13.05 -6.69
CA PRO A 117 -4.56 12.05 -5.64
C PRO A 117 -3.07 11.76 -5.42
N GLY A 118 -2.30 11.78 -6.50
CA GLY A 118 -0.85 11.58 -6.48
C GLY A 118 -0.10 12.65 -5.69
N GLU A 119 -0.57 13.90 -5.69
CA GLU A 119 0.02 15.00 -4.92
C GLU A 119 -0.20 14.80 -3.43
N VAL A 120 -1.40 14.36 -3.04
CA VAL A 120 -1.71 13.99 -1.65
C VAL A 120 -0.79 12.86 -1.19
N LEU A 121 -0.62 11.81 -2.01
CA LEU A 121 0.30 10.71 -1.72
C LEU A 121 1.75 11.21 -1.58
N ALA A 122 2.23 12.02 -2.53
CA ALA A 122 3.59 12.54 -2.53
C ALA A 122 3.88 13.40 -1.29
N TYR A 123 2.92 14.25 -0.90
CA TYR A 123 3.02 15.06 0.31
C TYR A 123 3.11 14.19 1.56
N VAL A 124 2.17 13.24 1.73
CA VAL A 124 2.17 12.31 2.88
C VAL A 124 3.47 11.52 2.93
N TYR A 125 3.94 11.02 1.79
CA TYR A 125 5.21 10.30 1.70
C TYR A 125 6.39 11.20 2.14
N GLY A 126 6.44 12.44 1.66
CA GLY A 126 7.45 13.41 2.07
C GLY A 126 7.45 13.68 3.59
N VAL A 127 6.28 13.91 4.18
CA VAL A 127 6.12 14.12 5.64
C VAL A 127 6.60 12.91 6.44
N LEU A 128 6.25 11.70 6.01
CA LEU A 128 6.69 10.46 6.67
C LEU A 128 8.21 10.23 6.60
N HIS A 129 8.90 10.88 5.67
CA HIS A 129 10.36 10.88 5.55
C HIS A 129 11.04 12.09 6.18
N ALA A 130 10.30 13.12 6.57
CA ALA A 130 10.86 14.33 7.16
C ALA A 130 11.50 14.06 8.54
N PRO A 131 12.77 14.43 8.77
CA PRO A 131 13.43 14.23 10.06
C PRO A 131 12.69 14.88 11.22
N GLY A 132 12.13 16.08 11.00
CA GLY A 132 11.38 16.82 12.02
C GLY A 132 10.07 16.12 12.43
N TYR A 133 9.35 15.50 11.49
CA TYR A 133 8.15 14.72 11.81
C TYR A 133 8.52 13.48 12.62
N ARG A 134 9.53 12.74 12.15
CA ARG A 134 10.02 11.50 12.78
C ARG A 134 10.52 11.73 14.21
N SER A 135 11.31 12.78 14.44
CA SER A 135 11.83 13.11 15.77
C SER A 135 10.71 13.57 16.71
N ARG A 136 9.81 14.45 16.23
CA ARG A 136 8.71 14.99 17.03
C ARG A 136 7.71 13.93 17.45
N PHE A 137 7.37 13.00 16.55
CA PHE A 137 6.30 12.02 16.77
C PHE A 137 6.78 10.59 17.02
N GLY A 138 8.09 10.34 17.10
CA GLY A 138 8.66 8.99 17.21
C GLY A 138 8.06 8.14 18.34
N LYS A 139 7.74 8.72 19.50
CA LYS A 139 7.07 8.01 20.61
C LYS A 139 5.65 7.53 20.25
N LEU A 140 4.90 8.31 19.48
CA LEU A 140 3.57 7.93 18.98
C LEU A 140 3.68 6.90 17.87
N LEU A 141 4.57 7.13 16.90
CA LEU A 141 4.84 6.23 15.78
C LEU A 141 5.31 4.83 16.22
N ALA A 142 5.89 4.72 17.42
CA ALA A 142 6.29 3.45 18.02
C ALA A 142 5.11 2.60 18.54
N ARG A 143 3.92 3.20 18.67
CA ARG A 143 2.74 2.56 19.30
C ARG A 143 1.51 2.57 18.38
N GLU A 144 1.46 3.52 17.46
CA GLU A 144 0.28 3.79 16.64
C GLU A 144 0.65 4.09 15.18
N LEU A 145 -0.39 4.05 14.33
CA LEU A 145 -0.29 4.41 12.93
C LEU A 145 0.06 5.91 12.80
N PRO A 146 0.87 6.32 11.79
CA PRO A 146 1.08 7.73 11.50
C PRO A 146 -0.23 8.51 11.29
N ARG A 147 -0.23 9.78 11.72
CA ARG A 147 -1.34 10.73 11.60
C ARG A 147 -0.83 12.08 11.12
#